data_AF-A0A7Y5JKE8-F1
#
_entry.id   AF-A0A7Y5JKE8-F1
#
_cell.length_a   1.000
_cell.length_b   1.000
_cell.length_c   1.000
_cell.angle_alpha   90.00
_cell.angle_beta   90.00
_cell.angle_gamma   90.00
#
_symmetry.space_group_name_H-M   'P 1'
#
loop_
_entity.id
_entity.type
_entity.pdbx_description
1 polymer ?
#
loop_
_entity_poly.entity_id
_entity_poly.type
_entity_poly.pdbx_seq_one_letter_code
_entity_poly.pdbx_strand_id
1 'polypeptide(L)'
;MPEPALFECLPQLKGRVPFTLLGQWPTPLEPLKLKGFEGRDLFVKREDLSSPIYGGNKIRTLETLLAQALERGAKTVWSTGAYGSNHALAAALHAPRLGLAPAALLFPQPPTLTAADNLARLISLGVRLSALRTIALFPLRLA
;
A
#
# COMPACT_ATOMS: atom_id res chain seq x y z
N MET A 1 -18.61 9.83 8.91
CA MET A 1 -17.95 9.64 7.60
C MET A 1 -18.87 8.80 6.74
N PRO A 2 -18.95 9.05 5.42
CA PRO A 2 -19.73 8.19 4.53
C PRO A 2 -19.23 6.74 4.59
N GLU A 3 -20.13 5.80 4.35
CA GLU A 3 -19.78 4.38 4.31
C GLU A 3 -18.76 4.12 3.19
N PRO A 4 -17.69 3.33 3.41
CA PRO A 4 -16.79 2.99 2.34
C PRO A 4 -17.54 2.34 1.17
N ALA A 5 -17.29 2.81 -0.06
CA ALA A 5 -17.95 2.32 -1.27
C ALA A 5 -17.89 0.79 -1.43
N LEU A 6 -16.87 0.13 -0.86
CA LEU A 6 -16.79 -1.33 -0.80
C LEU A 6 -18.03 -1.95 -0.14
N PHE A 7 -18.48 -1.41 0.99
CA PHE A 7 -19.64 -1.91 1.73
C PHE A 7 -20.97 -1.40 1.16
N GLU A 8 -20.97 -0.25 0.48
CA GLU A 8 -22.14 0.17 -0.30
C GLU A 8 -22.40 -0.79 -1.48
N CYS A 9 -21.35 -1.13 -2.24
CA CYS A 9 -21.46 -2.04 -3.38
C CYS A 9 -21.58 -3.51 -2.98
N LEU A 10 -21.00 -3.91 -1.84
CA LEU A 10 -20.99 -5.29 -1.33
C LEU A 10 -21.37 -5.31 0.17
N PRO A 11 -22.64 -5.06 0.53
CA PRO A 11 -23.09 -4.98 1.91
C PRO A 11 -22.80 -6.25 2.73
N GLN A 12 -22.79 -7.41 2.08
CA GLN A 12 -22.48 -8.70 2.69
C GLN A 12 -21.05 -8.82 3.25
N LEU A 13 -20.14 -7.91 2.88
CA LEU A 13 -18.77 -7.87 3.41
C LEU A 13 -18.68 -7.11 4.74
N LYS A 14 -19.69 -6.29 5.08
CA LYS A 14 -19.71 -5.52 6.31
C LYS A 14 -19.70 -6.45 7.53
N GLY A 15 -18.76 -6.24 8.44
CA GLY A 15 -18.54 -7.11 9.60
C GLY A 15 -17.87 -8.45 9.30
N ARG A 16 -17.65 -8.82 8.03
CA ARG A 16 -16.89 -10.02 7.63
C ARG A 16 -15.47 -9.69 7.20
N VAL A 17 -15.28 -8.51 6.63
CA VAL A 17 -13.97 -7.99 6.21
C VAL A 17 -13.57 -6.89 7.18
N PRO A 18 -12.50 -7.09 7.96
CA PRO A 18 -11.98 -6.06 8.85
C PRO A 18 -11.57 -4.83 8.03
N PHE A 19 -11.87 -3.64 8.54
CA PHE A 19 -11.61 -2.39 7.83
C PHE A 19 -11.20 -1.30 8.80
N THR A 20 -10.16 -0.56 8.43
CA THR A 20 -9.74 0.66 9.13
C THR A 20 -9.47 1.74 8.09
N LEU A 21 -9.85 2.99 8.38
CA LEU A 21 -9.69 4.08 7.43
C LEU A 21 -8.25 4.60 7.45
N LEU A 22 -7.57 4.55 6.31
CA LEU A 22 -6.21 5.09 6.13
C LEU A 22 -6.18 6.21 5.10
N GLY A 23 -7.03 6.12 4.08
CA GLY A 23 -7.08 7.04 2.97
C GLY A 23 -8.10 8.18 3.14
N GLN A 24 -8.02 9.13 2.22
CA GLN A 24 -9.02 10.18 2.03
C GLN A 24 -9.85 9.81 0.80
N TRP A 25 -11.15 9.59 1.01
CA TRP A 25 -12.06 9.10 -0.02
C TRP A 25 -13.23 10.06 -0.24
N PRO A 26 -13.75 10.17 -1.47
CA PRO A 26 -13.22 9.57 -2.71
C PRO A 26 -11.99 10.36 -3.24
N THR A 27 -11.06 9.67 -3.89
CA THR A 27 -10.00 10.34 -4.67
C THR A 27 -10.60 11.02 -5.93
N PRO A 28 -10.01 12.11 -6.46
CA PRO A 28 -10.53 12.77 -7.65
C PRO A 28 -10.55 11.87 -8.90
N LEU A 29 -11.51 12.10 -9.80
CA LEU A 29 -11.50 11.62 -11.18
C LEU A 29 -11.32 12.86 -12.07
N GLU A 30 -10.19 12.95 -12.76
CA GLU A 30 -9.82 14.15 -13.51
C GLU A 30 -9.80 13.87 -15.02
N PRO A 31 -10.29 14.79 -15.87
CA PRO A 31 -10.17 14.64 -17.31
C PRO A 31 -8.69 14.66 -17.72
N LEU A 32 -8.30 13.75 -18.60
CA LEU A 32 -6.93 13.61 -19.07
C LEU A 32 -6.86 13.88 -20.57
N LYS A 33 -6.02 14.82 -20.98
CA LYS A 33 -5.76 15.08 -22.41
C LYS A 33 -4.44 14.44 -22.80
N LEU A 34 -4.48 13.46 -23.70
CA LEU A 34 -3.29 12.79 -24.24
C LEU A 34 -3.24 12.96 -25.75
N LYS A 35 -2.03 13.29 -26.24
CA LYS A 35 -1.76 13.36 -27.67
C LYS A 35 -2.02 12.00 -28.33
N GLY A 36 -2.70 11.98 -29.47
CA GLY A 36 -3.10 10.75 -30.18
C GLY A 36 -4.42 10.14 -29.69
N PHE A 37 -5.08 10.78 -28.73
CA PHE A 37 -6.40 10.39 -28.22
C PHE A 37 -7.43 11.52 -28.36
N GLU A 38 -7.21 12.42 -29.32
CA GLU A 38 -8.12 13.53 -29.60
C GLU A 38 -9.53 13.01 -29.95
N GLY A 39 -10.57 13.64 -29.39
CA GLY A 39 -11.97 13.25 -29.58
C GLY A 39 -12.47 12.11 -28.68
N ARG A 40 -11.66 11.61 -27.73
CA ARG A 40 -12.10 10.66 -26.69
C ARG A 40 -12.14 11.31 -25.31
N ASP A 41 -13.14 10.94 -24.53
CA ASP A 41 -13.22 11.29 -23.11
C ASP A 41 -12.35 10.34 -22.28
N LEU A 42 -11.14 10.79 -21.97
CA LEU A 42 -10.22 10.09 -21.07
C LEU A 42 -10.24 10.71 -19.68
N PHE A 43 -10.14 9.85 -18.67
CA PHE A 43 -10.09 10.26 -17.27
C PHE A 43 -9.00 9.50 -16.53
N VAL A 44 -8.44 10.14 -15.51
CA VAL A 44 -7.51 9.52 -14.55
C VAL A 44 -8.10 9.56 -13.15
N LYS A 45 -8.16 8.39 -12.50
CA LYS A 45 -8.48 8.28 -11.08
C LYS A 45 -7.22 8.56 -10.28
N ARG A 46 -7.19 9.67 -9.53
CA ARG A 46 -6.02 10.15 -8.79
C ARG A 46 -5.78 9.39 -7.50
N GLU A 47 -5.52 8.09 -7.62
CA GLU A 47 -5.19 7.23 -6.49
C GLU A 47 -3.90 7.65 -5.78
N ASP A 48 -3.01 8.36 -6.45
CA ASP A 48 -1.83 9.00 -5.87
C ASP A 48 -2.18 10.03 -4.78
N LEU A 49 -3.39 10.59 -4.81
CA LEU A 49 -3.91 11.52 -3.80
C LEU A 49 -4.71 10.81 -2.69
N SER A 50 -4.64 9.48 -2.60
CA SER A 50 -5.37 8.72 -1.57
C SER A 50 -4.92 9.01 -0.14
N SER A 51 -3.76 9.65 0.07
CA SER A 51 -3.30 10.07 1.39
C SER A 51 -2.28 11.21 1.30
N PRO A 52 -2.30 12.17 2.25
CA PRO A 52 -1.29 13.24 2.30
C PRO A 52 0.10 12.75 2.75
N ILE A 53 0.21 11.53 3.30
CA ILE A 53 1.49 10.96 3.76
C ILE A 53 2.18 10.25 2.60
N TYR A 54 1.48 9.26 2.03
CA TYR A 54 1.92 8.47 0.90
C TYR A 54 0.68 7.81 0.32
N GLY A 55 0.29 8.24 -0.88
CA GLY A 55 -0.89 7.74 -1.56
C GLY A 55 -0.61 6.51 -2.43
N GLY A 56 -1.45 6.34 -3.45
CA GLY A 56 -1.44 5.22 -4.37
C GLY A 56 -2.49 4.17 -4.06
N ASN A 57 -2.62 3.20 -4.97
CA ASN A 57 -3.63 2.15 -4.88
C ASN A 57 -3.48 1.24 -3.64
N LYS A 58 -2.27 1.12 -3.09
CA LYS A 58 -1.97 0.23 -1.95
C LYS A 58 -2.67 0.66 -0.67
N ILE A 59 -3.09 1.91 -0.55
CA ILE A 59 -3.85 2.38 0.60
C ILE A 59 -5.15 1.59 0.74
N ARG A 60 -5.87 1.35 -0.35
CA ARG A 60 -7.11 0.53 -0.33
C ARG A 60 -6.88 -0.88 0.21
N THR A 61 -5.79 -1.51 -0.19
CA THR A 61 -5.45 -2.86 0.30
C THR A 61 -5.04 -2.85 1.77
N LEU A 62 -4.28 -1.84 2.19
CA LEU A 62 -3.79 -1.72 3.56
C LEU A 62 -4.92 -1.48 4.58
N GLU A 63 -6.01 -0.81 4.19
CA GLU A 63 -7.18 -0.61 5.06
C GLU A 63 -7.77 -1.93 5.56
N THR A 64 -7.76 -2.97 4.73
CA THR A 64 -8.21 -4.31 5.13
C THR A 64 -7.09 -5.11 5.80
N LEU A 65 -5.87 -5.11 5.25
CA LEU A 65 -4.78 -5.93 5.77
C LEU A 65 -4.33 -5.51 7.17
N LEU A 66 -4.24 -4.20 7.42
CA LEU A 66 -3.83 -3.70 8.73
C LEU A 66 -4.96 -3.86 9.75
N ALA A 67 -6.22 -3.72 9.35
CA ALA A 67 -7.36 -4.04 10.23
C ALA A 67 -7.36 -5.51 10.65
N GLN A 68 -7.11 -6.44 9.72
CA GLN A 68 -6.95 -7.86 10.06
C GLN A 68 -5.77 -8.10 11.01
N ALA A 69 -4.66 -7.39 10.84
CA ALA A 69 -3.52 -7.49 11.74
C ALA A 69 -3.88 -7.03 13.17
N LEU A 70 -4.67 -5.95 13.30
CA LEU A 70 -5.17 -5.46 14.58
C LEU A 70 -6.08 -6.47 15.26
N GLU A 71 -7.05 -7.05 14.55
CA GLU A 71 -7.95 -8.07 15.10
C GLU A 71 -7.21 -9.32 15.60
N ARG A 72 -6.12 -9.70 14.93
CA ARG A 72 -5.26 -10.81 15.33
C ARG A 72 -4.31 -10.45 16.49
N GLY A 73 -4.38 -9.24 17.02
CA GLY A 73 -3.49 -8.77 18.08
C GLY A 73 -2.03 -8.65 17.66
N ALA A 74 -1.76 -8.53 16.35
CA ALA A 74 -0.40 -8.44 15.84
C ALA A 74 0.31 -7.18 16.37
N LYS A 75 1.62 -7.29 16.61
CA LYS A 75 2.48 -6.16 16.99
C LYS A 75 3.36 -5.68 15.84
N THR A 76 3.53 -6.51 14.82
CA THR A 76 4.36 -6.22 13.66
C THR A 76 3.69 -6.69 12.39
N VAL A 77 3.77 -5.89 11.33
CA VAL A 77 3.38 -6.26 9.97
C VAL A 77 4.61 -6.35 9.08
N TRP A 78 4.80 -7.52 8.47
CA TRP A 78 5.81 -7.72 7.44
C TRP A 78 5.17 -7.51 6.07
N SER A 79 5.69 -6.54 5.33
CA SER A 79 5.42 -6.40 3.91
C SER A 79 6.49 -7.10 3.08
N THR A 80 6.17 -7.49 1.86
CA THR A 80 7.15 -8.06 0.92
C THR A 80 7.05 -7.37 -0.44
N GLY A 81 8.15 -7.36 -1.18
CA GLY A 81 8.21 -6.79 -2.52
C GLY A 81 9.63 -6.67 -3.03
N ALA A 82 9.79 -6.27 -4.28
CA ALA A 82 11.11 -5.97 -4.78
C ALA A 82 11.70 -4.73 -4.08
N TYR A 83 13.02 -4.55 -4.07
CA TYR A 83 13.61 -3.33 -3.52
C TYR A 83 13.08 -2.09 -4.24
N GLY A 84 12.58 -1.11 -3.49
CA GLY A 84 11.85 0.04 -4.03
C GLY A 84 10.34 -0.13 -4.14
N SER A 85 9.77 -1.18 -3.54
CA SER A 85 8.32 -1.45 -3.54
C SER A 85 7.51 -0.31 -2.91
N ASN A 86 6.59 0.28 -3.70
CA ASN A 86 5.60 1.23 -3.22
C ASN A 86 4.71 0.61 -2.12
N HIS A 87 4.44 -0.69 -2.18
CA HIS A 87 3.65 -1.38 -1.15
C HIS A 87 4.40 -1.46 0.18
N ALA A 88 5.69 -1.83 0.14
CA ALA A 88 6.49 -1.90 1.36
C ALA A 88 6.64 -0.51 2.00
N LEU A 89 6.86 0.52 1.20
CA LEU A 89 6.93 1.91 1.67
C LEU A 89 5.59 2.39 2.23
N ALA A 90 4.47 2.15 1.53
CA ALA A 90 3.14 2.49 2.04
C ALA A 90 2.83 1.77 3.36
N ALA A 91 3.11 0.47 3.46
CA ALA A 91 2.91 -0.28 4.69
C ALA A 91 3.78 0.29 5.83
N ALA A 92 5.03 0.62 5.55
CA ALA A 92 5.95 1.21 6.52
C ALA A 92 5.49 2.57 7.05
N LEU A 93 4.88 3.39 6.21
CA LEU A 93 4.39 4.72 6.58
C LEU A 93 3.03 4.68 7.29
N HIS A 94 2.17 3.72 6.96
CA HIS A 94 0.80 3.67 7.49
C HIS A 94 0.62 2.74 8.69
N ALA A 95 1.36 1.64 8.80
CA ALA A 95 1.25 0.72 9.94
C ALA A 95 1.50 1.39 11.32
N PRO A 96 2.50 2.28 11.49
CA PRO A 96 2.72 2.96 12.77
C PRO A 96 1.53 3.78 13.27
N ARG A 97 0.71 4.32 12.35
CA ARG A 97 -0.49 5.11 12.69
C ARG A 97 -1.55 4.30 13.42
N LEU A 98 -1.48 2.97 13.31
CA LEU A 98 -2.36 2.02 13.97
C LEU A 98 -1.66 1.31 15.14
N GLY A 99 -0.47 1.75 15.54
CA GLY A 99 0.32 1.11 16.60
C GLY A 99 0.99 -0.20 16.18
N LEU A 100 1.11 -0.47 14.87
CA LEU A 100 1.77 -1.66 14.33
C LEU A 100 3.22 -1.33 13.94
N ALA A 101 4.18 -2.12 14.39
CA ALA A 101 5.57 -1.97 13.96
C ALA A 101 5.73 -2.45 12.51
N PRO A 102 6.32 -1.66 11.60
CA PRO A 102 6.54 -2.07 10.23
C PRO A 102 7.84 -2.87 10.05
N ALA A 103 7.80 -3.83 9.13
CA ALA A 103 8.97 -4.54 8.64
C ALA A 103 8.82 -4.87 7.14
N ALA A 104 9.93 -5.07 6.44
CA ALA A 104 9.91 -5.45 5.03
C ALA A 104 10.92 -6.55 4.68
N LEU A 105 10.46 -7.51 3.87
CA LEU A 105 11.26 -8.52 3.20
C LEU A 105 11.42 -8.11 1.73
N LEU A 106 12.64 -7.81 1.29
CA LEU A 106 12.90 -7.25 -0.03
C LEU A 106 13.68 -8.22 -0.92
N PHE A 107 13.33 -8.29 -2.20
CA PHE A 107 14.04 -9.11 -3.19
C PHE A 107 14.44 -8.33 -4.46
N PRO A 108 15.29 -8.90 -5.32
CA PRO A 108 15.73 -8.26 -6.55
C PRO A 108 14.73 -7.82 -7.61
N GLN A 109 14.98 -6.62 -8.16
CA GLN A 109 14.47 -6.15 -9.45
C GLN A 109 15.51 -5.27 -10.17
N PRO A 110 15.39 -5.03 -11.49
CA PRO A 110 16.23 -4.06 -12.18
C PRO A 110 16.21 -2.68 -11.50
N PRO A 111 17.37 -2.02 -11.33
CA PRO A 111 17.43 -0.72 -10.67
C PRO A 111 16.76 0.35 -11.54
N THR A 112 15.96 1.19 -10.89
CA THR A 112 15.39 2.43 -11.47
C THR A 112 15.54 3.54 -10.45
N LEU A 113 15.51 4.80 -10.89
CA LEU A 113 15.57 5.95 -9.98
C LEU A 113 14.46 5.89 -8.93
N THR A 114 13.23 5.59 -9.35
CA THR A 114 12.10 5.43 -8.43
C THR A 114 12.30 4.29 -7.43
N ALA A 115 12.87 3.16 -7.87
CA ALA A 115 13.15 2.06 -6.96
C ALA A 115 14.24 2.43 -5.92
N ALA A 116 15.28 3.15 -6.35
CA ALA A 116 16.32 3.64 -5.46
C ALA A 116 15.76 4.65 -4.45
N ASP A 117 14.94 5.61 -4.89
CA ASP A 117 14.31 6.61 -4.03
C ASP A 117 13.40 5.97 -2.99
N ASN A 118 12.54 5.02 -3.41
CA ASN A 118 11.67 4.32 -2.49
C ASN A 118 12.45 3.47 -1.48
N LEU A 119 13.54 2.82 -1.93
CA LEU A 119 14.40 2.06 -1.04
C LEU A 119 15.09 2.96 -0.02
N ALA A 120 15.62 4.11 -0.45
CA ALA A 120 16.25 5.10 0.43
C ALA A 120 15.26 5.63 1.48
N ARG A 121 14.03 5.97 1.08
CA ARG A 121 12.96 6.38 1.99
C ARG A 121 12.61 5.28 2.99
N LEU A 122 12.51 4.03 2.52
CA LEU A 122 12.21 2.89 3.39
C LEU A 122 13.32 2.67 4.42
N ILE A 123 14.59 2.80 4.02
CA ILE A 123 15.75 2.73 4.93
C ILE A 123 15.72 3.89 5.93
N SER A 124 15.40 5.11 5.50
CA SER A 124 15.39 6.29 6.39
C SER A 124 14.32 6.21 7.48
N LEU A 125 13.28 5.40 7.30
CA LEU A 125 12.25 5.14 8.32
C LEU A 125 12.74 4.23 9.45
N GLY A 126 13.94 3.65 9.34
CA GLY A 126 14.51 2.79 10.38
C GLY A 126 13.72 1.49 10.60
N VAL A 127 12.92 1.08 9.63
CA VAL A 127 12.12 -0.16 9.73
C VAL A 127 13.02 -1.38 9.68
N ARG A 128 12.54 -2.50 10.23
CA ARG A 128 13.28 -3.77 10.12
C ARG A 128 13.27 -4.26 8.68
N LEU A 129 14.45 -4.41 8.08
CA LEU A 129 14.62 -4.87 6.71
C LEU A 129 15.31 -6.24 6.67
N SER A 130 14.82 -7.11 5.80
CA SER A 130 15.45 -8.39 5.49
C SER A 130 15.55 -8.55 3.99
N ALA A 131 16.76 -8.76 3.48
CA ALA A 131 17.00 -8.99 2.06
C ALA A 131 16.91 -10.49 1.74
N LEU A 132 16.19 -10.80 0.66
CA LEU A 132 16.12 -12.09 0.03
C LEU A 132 16.90 -12.04 -1.28
N ARG A 133 17.68 -13.09 -1.58
CA ARG A 133 18.35 -13.21 -2.89
C ARG A 133 17.34 -13.38 -4.03
N THR A 134 16.22 -14.02 -3.74
CA THR A 134 15.09 -14.25 -4.65
C THR A 134 13.83 -14.44 -3.81
N ILE A 135 12.67 -14.10 -4.37
CA ILE A 135 11.37 -14.32 -3.72
C ILE A 135 11.12 -15.80 -3.36
N ALA A 136 11.76 -16.74 -4.07
CA ALA A 136 11.63 -18.18 -3.79
C ALA A 136 12.14 -18.58 -2.39
N LEU A 137 13.00 -17.75 -1.77
CA LEU A 137 13.50 -17.99 -0.41
C LEU A 137 12.57 -17.46 0.69
N PHE A 138 11.44 -16.83 0.32
CA PHE A 138 10.51 -16.25 1.28
C PHE A 138 10.02 -17.24 2.36
N PRO A 139 9.59 -18.47 2.03
CA PRO A 139 9.15 -19.43 3.05
C PRO A 139 10.24 -19.78 4.08
N LEU A 140 11.51 -19.80 3.65
CA LEU A 140 12.65 -20.13 4.50
C LEU A 140 13.05 -19.00 5.46
N ARG A 141 12.51 -17.79 5.26
CA ARG A 141 12.82 -16.61 6.08
C ARG A 141 11.76 -16.27 7.12
N LEU A 142 10.62 -16.97 7.09
CA LEU A 142 9.54 -16.84 8.07
C LEU A 142 9.58 -17.91 9.16
N ALA A 143 10.41 -18.95 8.99
CA ALA A 143 10.76 -19.93 10.02
C ALA A 143 11.89 -19.40 10.92
#